data_AF-A0A8H7GLP8-F1
#
_entry.id   AF-A0A8H7GLP8-F1
#
_cell.length_a   1.000
_cell.length_b   1.000
_cell.length_c   1.000
_cell.angle_alpha   90.00
_cell.angle_beta   90.00
_cell.angle_gamma   90.00
#
_symmetry.space_group_name_H-M   'P 1'
#
loop_
_entity.id
_entity.type
_entity.pdbx_description
1 polymer ?
#
loop_
_entity_poly.entity_id
_entity_poly.type
_entity_poly.pdbx_seq_one_letter_code
_entity_poly.pdbx_strand_id
1 'polypeptide(L)'
;MFGAVCSGRPMQLAQQVEPTKFVFSIENATNLSHVAAEIVDANFMALVYFQLPGLPEFKLLGGLNVNKPSSIFKLHNPAGVQSSTSHALDDDDIMNDVEIPAGEEAILNIGISIEPLQQAEVLLLQEKSKQKTITLPQQQAAQRRHKI
;
A
#
# COMPACT_ATOMS: atom_id res chain seq x y z
N MET A 1 -5.12 -15.50 -10.86
CA MET A 1 -6.32 -14.62 -10.93
C MET A 1 -6.33 -13.72 -9.71
N PHE A 2 -6.80 -12.46 -9.81
CA PHE A 2 -6.75 -11.50 -8.70
C PHE A 2 -8.16 -11.06 -8.28
N GLY A 3 -8.41 -11.06 -6.97
CA GLY A 3 -9.64 -10.59 -6.35
C GLY A 3 -9.36 -9.53 -5.30
N ALA A 4 -10.21 -8.51 -5.23
CA ALA A 4 -10.17 -7.49 -4.20
C ALA A 4 -11.52 -7.40 -3.49
N VAL A 5 -11.48 -7.19 -2.18
CA VAL A 5 -12.65 -7.03 -1.32
C VAL A 5 -12.50 -5.76 -0.50
N CYS A 6 -13.50 -4.89 -0.60
CA CYS A 6 -13.71 -3.77 0.33
C CYS A 6 -14.71 -4.18 1.40
N SER A 7 -14.55 -3.66 2.62
CA SER A 7 -15.51 -3.92 3.70
C SER A 7 -16.93 -3.52 3.26
N GLY A 8 -17.89 -4.44 3.43
CA GLY A 8 -19.29 -4.19 3.09
C GLY A 8 -19.62 -4.22 1.59
N ARG A 9 -18.69 -4.61 0.71
CA ARG A 9 -18.91 -4.71 -0.75
C ARG A 9 -18.63 -6.12 -1.26
N PRO A 10 -19.32 -6.57 -2.34
CA PRO A 10 -19.00 -7.84 -2.97
C PRO A 10 -17.56 -7.83 -3.53
N MET A 11 -16.97 -9.02 -3.64
CA MET A 11 -15.67 -9.21 -4.26
C MET A 11 -15.69 -8.73 -5.72
N GLN A 12 -14.65 -8.01 -6.11
CA GLN A 12 -14.41 -7.60 -7.49
C GLN A 12 -13.22 -8.37 -8.05
N LEU A 13 -13.29 -8.73 -9.34
CA LEU A 13 -12.18 -9.33 -10.07
C LEU A 13 -11.41 -8.25 -10.84
N ALA A 14 -10.11 -8.45 -10.99
CA ALA A 14 -9.28 -7.49 -11.70
C ALA A 14 -9.57 -7.52 -13.20
N GLN A 15 -9.56 -6.34 -13.82
CA GLN A 15 -9.54 -6.21 -15.27
C GLN A 15 -8.10 -6.38 -15.76
N GLN A 16 -7.88 -7.29 -16.71
CA GLN A 16 -6.59 -7.41 -17.38
C GLN A 16 -6.42 -6.27 -18.39
N VAL A 17 -5.35 -5.50 -18.26
CA VAL A 17 -5.02 -4.39 -19.19
C VAL A 17 -3.84 -4.74 -20.09
N GLU A 18 -2.95 -5.62 -19.62
CA GLU A 18 -1.84 -6.19 -20.38
C GLU A 18 -1.66 -7.67 -19.96
N PRO A 19 -0.90 -8.49 -20.70
CA PRO A 19 -0.69 -9.90 -20.37
C PRO A 19 -0.26 -10.15 -18.91
N THR A 20 0.57 -9.27 -18.36
CA THR A 20 1.09 -9.36 -16.98
C THR A 20 0.56 -8.26 -16.06
N LYS A 21 -0.37 -7.41 -16.51
CA LYS A 21 -0.90 -6.29 -15.71
C LYS A 21 -2.40 -6.30 -15.58
N PHE A 22 -2.85 -6.02 -14.37
CA PHE A 22 -4.25 -6.04 -13.98
C PHE A 22 -4.59 -4.79 -13.16
N VAL A 23 -5.84 -4.35 -13.23
CA VAL A 23 -6.31 -3.15 -12.53
C VAL A 23 -7.65 -3.42 -11.85
N PHE A 24 -7.82 -2.86 -10.66
CA PHE A 24 -9.12 -2.62 -10.03
C PHE A 24 -9.38 -1.12 -9.95
N SER A 25 -10.60 -0.70 -10.24
CA SER A 25 -11.07 0.66 -9.96
C SER A 25 -12.19 0.58 -8.92
N ILE A 26 -11.96 1.20 -7.77
CA ILE A 26 -12.84 1.13 -6.62
C ILE A 26 -13.34 2.55 -6.35
N GLU A 27 -14.59 2.79 -6.74
CA GLU A 27 -15.30 4.04 -6.46
C GLU A 27 -15.57 4.17 -4.96
N ASN A 28 -15.44 5.38 -4.42
CA ASN A 28 -15.72 5.70 -3.02
C ASN A 28 -14.97 4.79 -2.03
N ALA A 29 -13.69 4.52 -2.31
CA ALA A 29 -12.86 3.64 -1.49
C ALA A 29 -12.61 4.26 -0.10
N THR A 30 -13.49 4.00 0.85
CA THR A 30 -13.35 4.47 2.25
C THR A 30 -12.45 3.54 3.06
N ASN A 31 -12.52 2.23 2.79
CA ASN A 31 -11.68 1.20 3.40
C ASN A 31 -11.51 0.05 2.40
N LEU A 32 -10.29 -0.13 1.87
CA LEU A 32 -9.93 -1.40 1.25
C LEU A 32 -9.62 -2.38 2.37
N SER A 33 -10.09 -3.62 2.26
CA SER A 33 -9.88 -4.60 3.31
C SER A 33 -8.88 -5.67 2.87
N HIS A 34 -9.07 -6.30 1.73
CA HIS A 34 -8.24 -7.45 1.36
C HIS A 34 -7.99 -7.48 -0.15
N VAL A 35 -6.72 -7.61 -0.55
CA VAL A 35 -6.34 -7.98 -1.92
C VAL A 35 -5.78 -9.39 -1.86
N ALA A 36 -6.36 -10.29 -2.64
CA ALA A 36 -5.97 -11.68 -2.72
C ALA A 36 -5.61 -12.06 -4.16
N ALA A 37 -4.59 -12.88 -4.28
CA ALA A 37 -4.11 -13.41 -5.53
C ALA A 37 -4.06 -14.94 -5.47
N GLU A 38 -4.55 -15.58 -6.52
CA GLU A 38 -4.21 -16.96 -6.81
C GLU A 38 -2.98 -16.95 -7.73
N ILE A 39 -1.81 -17.09 -7.13
CA ILE A 39 -0.51 -17.19 -7.82
C ILE A 39 -0.12 -18.66 -7.83
N VAL A 40 0.11 -19.20 -9.03
CA VAL A 40 0.34 -20.63 -9.25
C VAL A 40 1.82 -20.96 -9.44
N ASP A 41 2.63 -19.99 -9.88
CA ASP A 41 4.06 -20.18 -10.16
C ASP A 41 4.94 -19.45 -9.13
N ALA A 42 5.83 -20.19 -8.49
CA ALA A 42 6.75 -19.69 -7.45
C ALA A 42 7.88 -18.80 -8.02
N ASN A 43 8.11 -18.82 -9.33
CA ASN A 43 9.11 -17.97 -9.99
C ASN A 43 8.61 -16.54 -10.22
N PHE A 44 7.34 -16.26 -9.92
CA PHE A 44 6.73 -14.96 -10.11
C PHE A 44 6.19 -14.38 -8.81
N MET A 45 6.14 -13.06 -8.77
CA MET A 45 5.54 -12.29 -7.69
C MET A 45 4.64 -11.23 -8.30
N ALA A 46 3.44 -11.07 -7.73
CA ALA A 46 2.53 -10.00 -8.13
C ALA A 46 2.79 -8.78 -7.25
N LEU A 47 3.32 -7.72 -7.85
CA LEU A 47 3.52 -6.42 -7.20
C LEU A 47 2.22 -5.63 -7.21
N VAL A 48 1.85 -5.07 -6.07
CA VAL A 48 0.60 -4.34 -5.85
C VAL A 48 0.89 -2.84 -5.72
N TYR A 49 0.30 -2.04 -6.59
CA TYR A 49 0.47 -0.60 -6.69
C TYR A 49 -0.84 0.13 -6.45
N PHE A 50 -0.82 1.23 -5.72
CA PHE A 50 -1.99 2.07 -5.50
C PHE A 50 -1.78 3.43 -6.15
N GLN A 51 -2.75 3.86 -6.94
CA GLN A 51 -2.88 5.25 -7.35
C GLN A 51 -3.93 5.90 -6.44
N LEU A 52 -3.45 6.80 -5.58
CA LEU A 52 -4.35 7.50 -4.66
C LEU A 52 -5.18 8.54 -5.40
N PRO A 53 -6.43 8.76 -4.95
CA PRO A 53 -7.26 9.84 -5.46
C PRO A 53 -6.51 11.18 -5.44
N GLY A 54 -6.57 11.92 -6.55
CA GLY A 54 -5.88 13.20 -6.71
C GLY A 54 -4.38 13.12 -7.00
N LEU A 55 -3.77 11.92 -6.98
CA LEU A 55 -2.39 11.72 -7.39
C LEU A 55 -2.31 10.97 -8.73
N PRO A 56 -1.46 11.41 -9.68
CA PRO A 56 -1.31 10.73 -10.96
C PRO A 56 -0.43 9.48 -10.88
N GLU A 57 0.35 9.32 -9.80
CA GLU A 57 1.38 8.29 -9.70
C GLU A 57 0.90 7.05 -8.92
N PHE A 58 1.34 5.88 -9.39
CA PHE A 58 1.18 4.62 -8.71
C PHE A 58 2.33 4.39 -7.72
N LYS A 59 2.00 4.13 -6.46
CA LYS A 59 2.96 3.78 -5.41
C LYS A 59 2.95 2.27 -5.15
N LEU A 60 4.12 1.65 -5.15
CA LEU A 60 4.29 0.24 -4.79
C LEU A 60 4.04 0.05 -3.29
N LEU A 61 3.09 -0.81 -2.93
CA LEU A 61 2.75 -1.07 -1.51
C LEU A 61 3.19 -2.45 -1.02
N GLY A 62 3.32 -3.43 -1.91
CA GLY A 62 3.69 -4.78 -1.51
C GLY A 62 3.75 -5.76 -2.65
N GLY A 63 4.05 -7.01 -2.32
CA GLY A 63 4.09 -8.13 -3.25
C GLY A 63 3.33 -9.32 -2.69
N LEU A 64 2.70 -10.07 -3.58
CA LEU A 64 2.02 -11.34 -3.32
C LEU A 64 2.82 -12.45 -4.00
N ASN A 65 3.00 -13.57 -3.31
CA ASN A 65 3.68 -14.76 -3.86
C ASN A 65 2.96 -16.04 -3.39
N VAL A 66 3.47 -17.21 -3.79
CA VAL A 66 2.87 -18.50 -3.43
C VAL A 66 2.79 -18.70 -1.89
N ASN A 67 3.75 -18.19 -1.13
CA ASN A 67 3.79 -18.33 0.33
C ASN A 67 2.92 -17.29 1.06
N LYS A 68 2.67 -16.14 0.43
CA LYS A 68 1.84 -15.04 0.92
C LYS A 68 0.90 -14.60 -0.20
N PRO A 69 -0.18 -15.37 -0.47
CA PRO A 69 -1.06 -15.13 -1.61
C PRO A 69 -2.02 -13.95 -1.40
N SER A 70 -2.10 -13.40 -0.19
CA SER A 70 -2.98 -12.26 0.12
C SER A 70 -2.28 -11.22 0.98
N SER A 71 -2.77 -9.98 0.93
CA SER A 71 -2.35 -8.89 1.80
C SER A 71 -3.51 -7.93 2.07
N ILE A 72 -3.46 -7.34 3.26
CA ILE A 72 -4.42 -6.35 3.75
C ILE A 72 -3.74 -4.99 3.64
N PHE A 73 -4.43 -4.02 3.05
CA PHE A 73 -3.96 -2.64 2.93
C PHE A 73 -5.00 -1.72 3.53
N LYS A 74 -4.64 -0.96 4.56
CA LYS A 74 -5.51 0.02 5.20
C LYS A 74 -5.31 1.38 4.53
N LEU A 75 -6.40 2.07 4.27
CA LEU A 75 -6.40 3.42 3.70
C LEU A 75 -6.91 4.37 4.78
N HIS A 76 -6.12 5.37 5.14
CA HIS A 76 -6.56 6.43 6.03
C HIS A 76 -7.12 7.58 5.21
N ASN A 77 -8.43 7.81 5.34
CA ASN A 77 -9.07 9.02 4.84
C ASN A 77 -9.10 10.08 5.96
N PRO A 78 -8.35 11.19 5.85
CA PRO A 78 -8.34 12.27 6.84
C PRO A 78 -9.71 12.97 6.96
N ALA A 79 -10.63 12.78 6.01
CA ALA A 79 -11.99 13.32 6.10
C ALA A 79 -12.93 12.57 7.07
N GLY A 80 -12.50 11.45 7.67
CA GLY A 80 -13.36 10.56 8.46
C GLY A 80 -12.89 10.21 9.86
N VAL A 81 -11.74 10.71 10.33
CA VAL A 81 -11.20 10.33 11.64
C VAL A 81 -11.64 11.30 12.72
N GLN A 82 -12.76 10.98 13.38
CA GLN A 82 -12.78 11.14 14.84
C GLN A 82 -11.77 10.12 15.39
N SER A 83 -10.65 10.66 15.87
CA SER A 83 -9.58 9.91 16.49
C SER A 83 -10.13 9.00 17.59
N SER A 84 -9.95 7.69 17.45
CA SER A 84 -10.03 6.78 18.59
C SER A 84 -8.71 6.02 18.70
N THR A 85 -7.87 6.57 19.58
CA THR A 85 -7.06 5.91 20.60
C THR A 85 -6.39 4.58 20.25
N SER A 86 -5.07 4.68 20.15
CA SER A 86 -4.04 3.68 20.46
C SER A 86 -4.51 2.42 21.21
N HIS A 87 -4.20 1.25 20.64
CA HIS A 87 -3.79 0.08 21.41
C HIS A 87 -2.56 -0.55 20.75
N ALA A 88 -1.43 -0.42 21.46
CA ALA A 88 -0.19 -1.14 21.19
C ALA A 88 -0.39 -2.62 21.54
N LEU A 89 -0.14 -3.53 20.59
CA LEU A 89 0.34 -4.90 20.82
C LEU A 89 1.10 -5.39 19.57
N ASP A 90 2.32 -5.87 19.83
CA ASP A 90 3.26 -6.66 19.01
C ASP A 90 4.06 -6.04 17.84
N ASP A 91 5.35 -6.39 17.89
CA ASP A 91 6.55 -5.85 17.27
C ASP A 91 6.95 -6.64 16.01
N ASP A 92 6.05 -6.81 15.03
CA ASP A 92 6.43 -7.41 13.73
C ASP A 92 5.57 -7.01 12.51
N ASP A 93 4.51 -6.22 12.68
CA ASP A 93 3.67 -5.79 11.55
C ASP A 93 3.91 -4.31 11.19
N ILE A 94 4.79 -4.09 10.20
CA ILE A 94 4.86 -2.81 9.48
C ILE A 94 3.52 -2.61 8.74
N MET A 95 2.56 -2.01 9.44
CA MET A 95 1.27 -1.59 8.91
C MET A 95 1.51 -0.45 7.92
N ASN A 96 1.34 -0.75 6.62
CA ASN A 96 1.56 0.21 5.54
C ASN A 96 0.39 1.20 5.50
N ASP A 97 0.49 2.27 6.29
CA ASP A 97 -0.53 3.30 6.39
C ASP A 97 -0.45 4.26 5.20
N VAL A 98 -1.57 4.48 4.51
CA VAL A 98 -1.62 5.29 3.29
C VAL A 98 -2.65 6.41 3.46
N GLU A 99 -2.16 7.65 3.50
CA GLU A 99 -2.95 8.86 3.68
C GLU A 99 -3.53 9.34 2.33
N ILE A 100 -4.85 9.54 2.25
CA ILE A 100 -5.55 10.01 1.04
C ILE A 100 -5.91 11.50 1.18
N PRO A 101 -5.76 12.36 0.17
CA PRO A 101 -6.29 13.73 0.24
C PRO A 101 -7.83 13.74 0.28
N ALA A 102 -8.43 14.56 1.16
CA ALA A 102 -9.89 14.69 1.27
C ALA A 102 -10.50 15.47 0.10
N GLY A 103 -11.37 14.84 -0.70
CA GLY A 103 -12.23 15.54 -1.67
C GLY A 103 -12.74 14.68 -2.82
N GLU A 104 -14.07 14.74 -3.03
CA GLU A 104 -14.87 14.19 -4.15
C GLU A 104 -14.79 12.67 -4.37
N GLU A 105 -15.69 12.13 -5.19
CA GLU A 105 -15.87 10.69 -5.49
C GLU A 105 -14.54 10.00 -5.83
N ALA A 106 -13.86 9.53 -4.79
CA ALA A 106 -12.45 9.20 -4.86
C ALA A 106 -12.32 7.78 -5.43
N ILE A 107 -12.01 7.68 -6.73
CA ILE A 107 -11.70 6.40 -7.36
C ILE A 107 -10.28 6.02 -6.97
N LEU A 108 -10.15 4.94 -6.21
CA LEU A 108 -8.86 4.31 -5.95
C LEU A 108 -8.58 3.31 -7.08
N ASN A 109 -7.45 3.47 -7.77
CA ASN A 109 -6.99 2.45 -8.72
C ASN A 109 -5.92 1.58 -8.06
N ILE A 110 -6.09 0.26 -8.15
CA ILE A 110 -5.12 -0.72 -7.69
C ILE A 110 -4.54 -1.39 -8.94
N GLY A 111 -3.26 -1.16 -9.20
CA GLY A 111 -2.51 -1.83 -10.26
C GLY A 111 -1.82 -3.08 -9.71
N ILE A 112 -1.79 -4.14 -10.51
CA ILE A 112 -1.02 -5.35 -10.24
C ILE A 112 -0.12 -5.62 -11.42
N SER A 113 1.18 -5.81 -11.17
CA SER A 113 2.16 -6.27 -12.17
C SER A 113 2.75 -7.61 -11.76
N ILE A 114 2.70 -8.61 -12.64
CA ILE A 114 3.37 -9.89 -12.44
C ILE A 114 4.81 -9.75 -12.92
N GLU A 115 5.77 -9.89 -12.01
CA GLU A 115 7.20 -9.76 -12.29
C GLU A 115 7.95 -11.05 -11.91
N PRO A 116 9.07 -11.37 -12.57
CA PRO A 116 9.98 -12.42 -12.10
C PRO A 116 10.42 -12.16 -10.65
N LEU A 117 10.51 -13.22 -9.84
CA LEU A 117 10.75 -13.12 -8.40
C LEU A 117 11.96 -12.25 -8.06
N GLN A 118 13.09 -12.45 -8.74
CA GLN A 118 14.32 -11.71 -8.47
C GLN A 118 14.17 -10.22 -8.78
N GLN A 119 13.42 -9.87 -9.83
CA GLN A 119 13.16 -8.47 -10.19
C GLN A 119 12.19 -7.82 -9.20
N ALA A 120 11.15 -8.55 -8.78
CA ALA A 120 10.16 -8.08 -7.83
C ALA A 120 10.77 -7.75 -6.45
N GLU A 121 11.66 -8.61 -5.97
CA GLU A 121 12.37 -8.41 -4.69
C GLU A 121 13.23 -7.14 -4.69
N VAL A 122 13.93 -6.87 -5.80
CA VAL A 122 14.74 -5.66 -5.97
C VAL A 122 13.85 -4.40 -5.91
N LEU A 123 12.71 -4.40 -6.61
CA LEU A 123 11.78 -3.27 -6.60
C LEU A 123 11.19 -3.01 -5.20
N LEU A 124 10.82 -4.07 -4.47
CA LEU A 124 10.34 -3.96 -3.09
C LEU A 124 11.41 -3.42 -2.14
N LEU A 125 12.66 -3.86 -2.27
CA LEU A 125 13.78 -3.36 -1.47
C LEU A 125 14.07 -1.88 -1.73
N GLN A 126 14.01 -1.46 -2.99
CA GLN A 126 14.17 -0.05 -3.37
C GLN A 126 13.07 0.82 -2.76
N GLU A 127 11.81 0.38 -2.84
CA GLU A 127 10.68 1.12 -2.27
C GLU A 127 10.78 1.24 -0.74
N LYS A 128 11.16 0.17 -0.04
CA LYS A 128 11.43 0.20 1.41
C LYS A 128 12.54 1.19 1.78
N SER A 129 13.58 1.28 0.95
CA SER A 129 14.71 2.19 1.17
C SER A 129 14.31 3.67 0.96
N LYS A 130 13.46 3.96 -0.03
CA LYS A 130 12.88 5.29 -0.23
C LYS A 130 12.05 5.73 0.96
N GLN A 131 11.25 4.83 1.54
CA GLN A 131 10.40 5.12 2.70
C GLN A 131 11.22 5.38 3.99
N LYS A 132 12.33 4.67 4.21
CA LYS A 132 13.24 4.93 5.36
C LYS A 132 13.96 6.29 5.31
N THR A 133 14.06 6.92 4.14
CA THR A 133 14.79 8.19 3.98
C THR A 133 13.92 9.40 4.35
N ILE A 134 12.60 9.24 4.48
CA ILE A 134 11.66 10.34 4.81
C ILE A 134 11.54 10.59 6.32
N THR A 135 12.06 9.70 7.19
CA THR A 135 11.92 9.82 8.65
C THR A 135 13.25 10.11 9.36
N LEU A 136 13.95 11.21 9.08
CA LEU A 136 14.90 11.84 10.01
C LEU A 136 15.27 13.28 9.56
N PRO A 137 14.71 14.34 10.17
CA PRO A 137 15.52 15.48 10.55
C PRO A 137 16.19 15.11 11.88
N GLN A 138 17.47 14.70 11.85
CA GLN A 138 18.29 14.74 13.06
C GLN A 138 18.36 16.20 13.50
N GLN A 139 17.51 16.55 14.45
CA GLN A 139 17.51 17.81 15.15
C GLN A 139 18.88 17.94 15.83
N GLN A 140 19.76 18.76 15.26
CA GLN A 140 21.06 19.07 15.85
C GLN A 140 20.83 19.74 17.21
N ALA A 141 21.00 18.96 18.27
CA ALA A 141 21.11 19.44 19.63
C ALA A 141 22.44 20.18 19.80
N ALA A 142 22.48 21.47 19.43
CA ALA A 142 23.56 22.36 19.80
C ALA A 142 23.36 22.84 21.25
N GLN A 143 23.96 22.08 22.18
CA GLN A 143 24.07 22.42 23.59
C GLN A 143 24.99 23.62 23.85
N ARG A 144 24.59 24.44 24.84
CA ARG A 144 25.39 25.34 25.73
C ARG A 144 25.98 26.59 25.05
N ARG A 145 25.84 27.80 25.62
CA ARG A 145 26.23 28.18 26.99
C ARG A 145 25.46 29.39 27.55
N HIS A 146 25.28 29.31 28.86
CA HIS A 146 24.87 30.32 29.82
C HIS A 146 25.98 31.36 30.09
N LYS A 147 25.59 32.51 30.67
CA LYS A 147 26.40 33.56 31.35
C LYS A 147 27.15 34.53 30.44
N ILE A 148 27.17 35.86 30.65
CA ILE A 148 26.85 36.74 31.80
C ILE A 148 26.16 38.00 31.25
#